data_AF-A0A0K9PZN7-F1
#
_entry.id   AF-A0A0K9PZN7-F1
#
_cell.length_a   1.000
_cell.length_b   1.000
_cell.length_c   1.000
_cell.angle_alpha   90.00
_cell.angle_beta   90.00
_cell.angle_gamma   90.00
#
_symmetry.space_group_name_H-M   'P 1'
#
loop_
_entity.id
_entity.type
_entity.pdbx_description
1 polymer ?
#
loop_
_entity_poly.entity_id
_entity_poly.type
_entity_poly.pdbx_seq_one_letter_code
_entity_poly.pdbx_strand_id
1 'polypeptide(L)'
;MNRRRSGGDRCVYVPDDVKEAFAEFSDDGVQMQADDLRRFLIDRQGSTGEDASGEAERVFQIFQSKKPEFLLEDFHQYLFDAELNPPIKSQPSMSI
;
A
#
# COMPACT_ATOMS: atom_id res chain seq x y z
N MET A 1 10.47 10.49 37.12
CA MET A 1 11.35 10.66 35.94
C MET A 1 11.44 9.35 35.16
N ASN A 2 11.64 9.47 33.84
CA ASN A 2 12.06 8.44 32.87
C ASN A 2 10.97 7.64 32.13
N ARG A 3 10.54 8.20 30.99
CA ARG A 3 10.40 7.45 29.73
C ARG A 3 10.86 8.33 28.57
N ARG A 4 12.11 8.19 28.15
CA ARG A 4 12.47 8.47 26.76
C ARG A 4 12.63 7.11 26.10
N ARG A 5 11.58 6.65 25.41
CA ARG A 5 11.77 5.58 24.43
C ARG A 5 12.46 6.23 23.24
N SER A 6 13.76 6.03 23.15
CA SER A 6 14.53 6.29 21.95
C SER A 6 14.13 5.23 20.93
N GLY A 7 13.38 5.65 19.91
CA GLY A 7 12.98 4.79 18.81
C GLY A 7 12.35 5.69 17.75
N GLY A 8 13.16 6.26 16.89
CA GLY A 8 12.67 7.22 15.90
C GLY A 8 13.81 7.94 15.22
N ASP A 9 14.69 7.20 14.54
CA ASP A 9 15.59 7.79 13.54
C ASP A 9 15.85 6.77 12.43
N ARG A 10 14.77 6.39 11.76
CA ARG A 10 14.85 6.05 10.35
C ARG A 10 13.96 7.07 9.69
N CYS A 11 14.54 8.16 9.20
CA CYS A 11 13.89 8.97 8.19
C CYS A 11 13.72 8.05 6.97
N VAL A 12 12.59 7.35 6.90
CA VAL A 12 12.20 6.62 5.71
C VAL A 12 11.91 7.69 4.66
N TYR A 13 12.85 7.84 3.72
CA TYR A 13 12.63 8.71 2.58
C TYR A 13 11.53 8.08 1.73
N VAL A 14 10.34 8.65 1.80
CA VAL A 14 9.25 8.34 0.90
C VAL A 14 9.35 9.31 -0.28
N PRO A 15 9.48 8.80 -1.52
CA PRO A 15 9.43 9.62 -2.73
C PRO A 15 8.17 10.48 -2.80
N ASP A 16 8.26 11.69 -3.35
CA ASP A 16 7.13 12.62 -3.37
C ASP A 16 5.94 12.12 -4.19
N ASP A 17 6.19 11.40 -5.29
CA ASP A 17 5.16 10.73 -6.09
C ASP A 17 4.38 9.68 -5.28
N VAL A 18 5.05 8.96 -4.37
CA VAL A 18 4.39 8.01 -3.46
C VAL A 18 3.53 8.74 -2.42
N LYS A 19 3.99 9.90 -1.92
CA LYS A 19 3.18 10.73 -1.00
C LYS A 19 1.96 11.31 -1.69
N GLU A 20 2.12 11.79 -2.92
CA GLU A 20 1.04 12.34 -3.72
C GLU A 20 -0.01 11.26 -4.03
N ALA A 21 0.43 10.06 -4.43
CA ALA A 21 -0.47 8.93 -4.61
C ALA A 21 -1.21 8.57 -3.30
N PHE A 22 -0.50 8.46 -2.18
CA PHE A 22 -1.13 8.19 -0.90
C PHE A 22 -2.22 9.21 -0.57
N ALA A 23 -1.90 10.51 -0.70
CA ALA A 23 -2.85 11.60 -0.43
C ALA A 23 -4.04 11.62 -1.40
N GLU A 24 -3.85 11.23 -2.66
CA GLU A 24 -4.91 11.16 -3.68
C GLU A 24 -5.93 10.04 -3.40
N PHE A 25 -5.48 8.93 -2.82
CA PHE A 25 -6.34 7.76 -2.59
C PHE A 25 -6.84 7.64 -1.15
N SER A 26 -6.13 8.19 -0.15
CA SER A 26 -6.61 8.22 1.23
C SER A 26 -7.74 9.24 1.41
N ASP A 27 -8.86 8.84 2.00
CA ASP A 27 -10.00 9.75 2.21
C ASP A 27 -9.70 10.87 3.23
N ASP A 28 -8.95 10.56 4.29
CA ASP A 28 -8.61 11.50 5.38
C ASP A 28 -7.18 12.08 5.30
N GLY A 29 -6.34 11.59 4.36
CA GLY A 29 -4.94 12.03 4.26
C GLY A 29 -3.99 11.44 5.32
N VAL A 30 -4.52 10.72 6.31
CA VAL A 30 -3.76 10.21 7.47
C VAL A 30 -3.48 8.71 7.35
N GLN A 31 -4.47 7.93 6.92
CA GLN A 31 -4.39 6.48 6.74
C GLN A 31 -5.17 6.09 5.47
N MET A 32 -4.75 5.01 4.83
CA MET A 32 -5.58 4.38 3.79
C MET A 32 -6.38 3.24 4.41
N GLN A 33 -7.62 3.08 3.94
CA GLN A 33 -8.46 1.91 4.20
C GLN A 33 -8.41 0.91 3.04
N ALA A 34 -8.99 -0.27 3.24
CA ALA A 34 -9.03 -1.30 2.20
C ALA A 34 -9.70 -0.80 0.91
N ASP A 35 -10.76 0.01 1.02
CA ASP A 35 -11.42 0.63 -0.12
C ASP A 35 -10.52 1.64 -0.85
N ASP A 36 -9.69 2.40 -0.12
CA ASP A 36 -8.74 3.36 -0.70
C ASP A 36 -7.66 2.62 -1.51
N LEU A 37 -7.11 1.54 -0.94
CA LEU A 37 -6.12 0.70 -1.62
C LEU A 37 -6.72 -0.01 -2.84
N ARG A 38 -7.96 -0.49 -2.73
CA ARG A 38 -8.69 -1.06 -3.86
C ARG A 38 -8.83 -0.04 -4.99
N ARG A 39 -9.15 1.22 -4.69
CA ARG A 39 -9.27 2.28 -5.70
C ARG A 39 -7.92 2.55 -6.37
N PHE A 40 -6.84 2.59 -5.59
CA PHE A 40 -5.48 2.69 -6.12
C PHE A 40 -5.14 1.54 -7.08
N LEU A 41 -5.46 0.29 -6.72
CA LEU A 41 -5.19 -0.89 -7.54
C LEU A 41 -5.94 -0.86 -8.88
N ILE A 42 -7.20 -0.44 -8.89
CA ILE A 42 -7.99 -0.32 -10.11
C ILE A 42 -7.42 0.79 -11.00
N ASP A 43 -7.18 1.97 -10.43
CA ASP A 43 -6.81 3.17 -11.18
C ASP A 43 -5.36 3.13 -11.70
N ARG A 44 -4.41 2.75 -10.85
CA ARG A 44 -2.97 2.79 -11.17
C ARG A 44 -2.42 1.48 -11.72
N GLN A 45 -2.97 0.33 -11.32
CA GLN A 45 -2.50 -0.98 -11.76
C GLN A 45 -3.40 -1.65 -12.81
N GLY A 46 -4.57 -1.06 -13.10
CA GLY A 46 -5.52 -1.61 -14.07
C GLY A 46 -6.13 -2.94 -13.63
N SER A 47 -6.10 -3.24 -12.32
CA SER A 47 -6.69 -4.45 -11.76
C SER A 47 -8.21 -4.46 -11.96
N THR A 48 -8.79 -5.64 -12.18
CA THR A 48 -10.25 -5.77 -12.23
C THR A 48 -10.83 -5.48 -10.84
N GLY A 49 -12.10 -5.06 -10.79
CA GLY A 49 -12.75 -4.73 -9.51
C GLY A 49 -12.75 -5.90 -8.51
N GLU A 50 -12.87 -7.14 -8.98
CA GLU A 50 -12.84 -8.35 -8.15
C GLU A 50 -11.42 -8.65 -7.66
N ASP A 51 -10.42 -8.62 -8.55
CA ASP A 51 -9.01 -8.83 -8.19
C ASP A 51 -8.52 -7.79 -7.19
N ALA A 52 -8.83 -6.52 -7.45
CA ALA A 52 -8.45 -5.40 -6.57
C ALA A 52 -9.08 -5.51 -5.18
N SER A 53 -10.33 -5.97 -5.08
CA SER A 53 -10.99 -6.16 -3.78
C SER A 53 -10.30 -7.26 -2.98
N GLY A 54 -10.09 -8.42 -3.60
CA GLY A 54 -9.42 -9.54 -2.93
C GLY A 54 -7.97 -9.22 -2.54
N GLU A 55 -7.25 -8.47 -3.36
CA GLU A 55 -5.89 -8.03 -3.05
C GLU A 55 -5.85 -7.04 -1.89
N ALA A 56 -6.69 -6.00 -1.93
CA ALA A 56 -6.76 -5.01 -0.86
C ALA A 56 -7.11 -5.67 0.48
N GLU A 57 -8.11 -6.55 0.52
CA GLU A 57 -8.46 -7.28 1.74
C GLU A 57 -7.30 -8.16 2.25
N ARG A 58 -6.60 -8.87 1.37
CA ARG A 58 -5.43 -9.68 1.74
C ARG A 58 -4.33 -8.82 2.37
N VAL A 59 -3.98 -7.70 1.75
CA VAL A 59 -2.97 -6.77 2.27
C VAL A 59 -3.39 -6.29 3.67
N PHE A 60 -4.63 -5.82 3.82
CA PHE A 60 -5.12 -5.34 5.11
C PHE A 60 -5.15 -6.42 6.20
N GLN A 61 -5.49 -7.67 5.87
CA GLN A 61 -5.41 -8.77 6.85
C GLN A 61 -3.98 -9.01 7.34
N ILE A 62 -3.00 -8.95 6.44
CA ILE A 62 -1.57 -9.12 6.79
C ILE A 62 -1.11 -7.97 7.69
N PHE A 63 -1.47 -6.73 7.35
CA PHE A 63 -1.07 -5.56 8.15
C PHE A 63 -1.77 -5.52 9.50
N GLN A 64 -3.08 -5.79 9.57
CA GLN A 64 -3.86 -5.83 10.82
C GLN A 64 -3.31 -6.83 11.84
N SER A 65 -2.67 -7.90 11.39
CA SER A 65 -1.99 -8.86 12.28
C SER A 65 -0.78 -8.26 13.02
N LYS A 66 -0.19 -7.20 12.46
CA LYS A 66 1.00 -6.51 12.99
C LYS A 66 0.66 -5.17 13.64
N LYS A 67 -0.24 -4.40 13.04
CA LYS A 67 -0.69 -3.09 13.51
C LYS A 67 -2.04 -2.68 12.90
N PRO A 68 -2.84 -1.86 13.60
CA PRO A 68 -4.18 -1.51 13.15
C PRO A 68 -4.24 -0.50 12.00
N GLU A 69 -3.18 0.29 11.80
CA GLU A 69 -3.17 1.43 10.88
C GLU A 69 -2.28 1.14 9.66
N PHE A 70 -2.78 1.50 8.47
CA PHE A 70 -2.03 1.45 7.21
C PHE A 70 -1.66 2.89 6.78
N LEU A 71 -0.42 3.27 7.07
CA LEU A 71 0.09 4.64 6.91
C LEU A 71 0.95 4.76 5.65
N LEU A 72 1.42 5.98 5.35
CA LEU A 72 2.27 6.27 4.21
C LEU A 72 3.51 5.35 4.10
N GLU A 73 4.16 5.05 5.22
CA GLU A 73 5.34 4.16 5.23
C GLU A 73 4.98 2.72 4.84
N ASP A 74 3.78 2.26 5.19
CA ASP A 74 3.27 0.93 4.84
C ASP A 74 2.87 0.85 3.39
N PHE A 75 2.25 1.93 2.88
CA PHE A 75 1.94 2.05 1.47
C PHE A 75 3.23 2.04 0.64
N HIS A 76 4.24 2.82 1.04
CA HIS A 76 5.55 2.79 0.42
C HIS A 76 6.17 1.39 0.47
N GLN A 77 6.14 0.72 1.62
CA GLN A 77 6.65 -0.64 1.73
C GLN A 77 5.88 -1.60 0.80
N TYR A 78 4.55 -1.54 0.81
CA TYR A 78 3.67 -2.37 -0.02
C TYR A 78 4.02 -2.25 -1.50
N LEU A 79 4.21 -1.03 -2.02
CA LEU A 79 4.49 -0.81 -3.45
C LEU A 79 5.75 -1.55 -3.95
N PHE A 80 6.75 -1.70 -3.09
CA PHE A 80 8.05 -2.30 -3.43
C PHE A 80 8.25 -3.71 -2.85
N ASP A 81 7.28 -4.24 -2.12
CA ASP A 81 7.32 -5.58 -1.54
C ASP A 81 6.82 -6.58 -2.58
N ALA A 82 7.72 -7.36 -3.18
CA ALA A 82 7.39 -8.32 -4.22
C ALA A 82 6.52 -9.50 -3.75
N GLU A 83 6.41 -9.72 -2.43
CA GLU A 83 5.51 -10.73 -1.87
C GLU A 83 4.08 -10.19 -1.75
N LEU A 84 3.92 -8.89 -1.42
CA LEU A 84 2.62 -8.25 -1.23
C LEU A 84 2.07 -7.58 -2.49
N ASN A 85 2.94 -7.01 -3.32
CA ASN A 85 2.66 -6.37 -4.60
C ASN A 85 3.58 -7.00 -5.65
N PRO A 86 3.37 -8.27 -6.02
CA PRO A 86 4.18 -8.91 -7.03
C PRO A 86 4.10 -8.10 -8.33
N PRO A 87 5.16 -8.07 -9.15
CA PRO A 87 5.13 -7.40 -10.44
C PRO A 87 3.89 -7.86 -11.21
N ILE A 88 3.15 -6.91 -11.77
CA ILE A 88 2.01 -7.20 -12.65
C ILE A 88 2.54 -8.17 -13.69
N LYS A 89 2.13 -9.45 -13.59
CA LYS A 89 2.59 -10.46 -14.52
C LYS A 89 2.18 -9.95 -15.89
N SER A 90 3.16 -9.55 -16.70
CA SER A 90 2.92 -9.29 -18.11
C SER A 90 2.23 -10.54 -18.60
N GLN A 91 0.93 -10.45 -18.88
CA GLN A 91 0.25 -11.54 -19.54
C GLN A 91 1.11 -11.85 -20.75
N PRO A 92 1.55 -13.10 -20.97
CA PRO A 92 2.26 -13.41 -22.18
C PRO A 92 1.33 -12.98 -23.31
N SER A 93 1.74 -11.96 -24.07
CA SER A 93 1.07 -11.59 -25.30
C SER A 93 0.94 -12.90 -26.07
N MET A 94 -0.30 -13.38 -26.24
CA MET A 94 -0.58 -14.56 -27.05
C MET A 94 0.19 -14.37 -28.35
N SER A 95 1.25 -15.14 -28.49
CA SER A 95 2.05 -15.16 -29.70
C SER A 95 1.16 -15.84 -30.73
N ILE A 96 0.74 -15.00 -31.67
CA ILE A 96 0.12 -15.22 -32.98
C ILE A 96 0.13 -16.66 -33.48
#